data_AF-A0A8R1EM45-F1
#
_entry.id   AF-A0A8R1EM45-F1
#
_cell.length_a   1.000
_cell.length_b   1.000
_cell.length_c   1.000
_cell.angle_alpha   90.00
_cell.angle_beta   90.00
_cell.angle_gamma   90.00
#
_symmetry.space_group_name_H-M   'P 1'
#
loop_
_entity.id
_entity.type
_entity.pdbx_description
1 polymer ?
#
loop_
_entity_poly.entity_id
_entity_poly.type
_entity_poly.pdbx_seq_one_letter_code
_entity_poly.pdbx_strand_id
1 'polypeptide(L)'
;MDPLEALQRYVNKPDEYPLTEVTVDGVAYLAFGDYAYKKDTMTSLPIYGKTDEFYSLESLVVFQKYKQDNHGFYVKEAAAANVRAVTRIDR
;
A
#
# COMPACT_ATOMS: atom_id res chain seq x y z
N MET A 1 -7.71 -5.35 13.02
CA MET A 1 -6.73 -4.28 12.74
C MET A 1 -7.04 -3.75 11.35
N ASP A 2 -6.95 -2.44 11.16
CA ASP A 2 -7.18 -1.84 9.84
C ASP A 2 -5.94 -2.06 8.93
N PRO A 3 -6.10 -2.24 7.60
CA PRO A 3 -4.96 -2.43 6.70
C PRO A 3 -3.95 -1.27 6.73
N LEU A 4 -4.40 -0.03 6.91
CA LEU A 4 -3.52 1.14 7.06
C LEU A 4 -2.71 1.03 8.35
N GLU A 5 -3.34 0.62 9.44
CA GLU A 5 -2.68 0.42 10.73
C GLU A 5 -1.61 -0.68 10.63
N ALA A 6 -1.91 -1.78 9.94
CA ALA A 6 -0.95 -2.87 9.70
C ALA A 6 0.26 -2.38 8.88
N LEU A 7 0.02 -1.59 7.82
CA LEU A 7 1.08 -0.96 7.04
C LEU A 7 1.93 -0.02 7.89
N GLN A 8 1.31 0.83 8.71
CA GLN A 8 2.03 1.74 9.61
C GLN A 8 2.91 1.00 10.60
N ARG A 9 2.44 -0.13 11.15
CA ARG A 9 3.25 -0.98 12.05
C ARG A 9 4.47 -1.56 11.34
N TYR A 10 4.30 -2.08 10.12
CA TYR A 10 5.43 -2.51 9.29
C TYR A 10 6.42 -1.38 9.01
N VAL A 11 5.94 -0.19 8.65
CA VAL A 11 6.83 0.96 8.38
C VAL A 11 7.66 1.34 9.61
N ASN A 12 7.07 1.28 10.80
CA ASN A 12 7.75 1.64 12.04
C ASN A 12 8.65 0.52 12.59
N LYS A 13 8.27 -0.74 12.38
CA LYS A 13 8.89 -1.94 12.97
C LYS A 13 8.88 -3.11 11.96
N PRO A 14 9.68 -3.02 10.88
CA PRO A 14 9.62 -4.01 9.79
C PRO A 14 10.06 -5.41 10.23
N ASP A 15 10.93 -5.51 11.24
CA ASP A 15 11.39 -6.80 11.76
C ASP A 15 10.33 -7.51 12.63
N GLU A 16 9.48 -6.75 13.33
CA GLU A 16 8.37 -7.30 14.15
C GLU A 16 7.13 -7.60 13.28
N TYR A 17 6.94 -6.85 12.19
CA TYR A 17 5.79 -6.97 11.29
C TYR A 17 6.26 -7.11 9.84
N PRO A 18 6.96 -8.20 9.48
CA PRO A 18 7.50 -8.37 8.13
C PRO A 18 6.38 -8.39 7.10
N LEU A 19 6.61 -7.70 5.99
CA LEU A 19 5.72 -7.70 4.83
C LEU A 19 6.04 -8.89 3.94
N THR A 20 5.06 -9.76 3.72
CA THR A 20 5.15 -10.88 2.76
C THR A 20 3.97 -10.88 1.80
N GLU A 21 4.20 -11.30 0.56
CA GLU A 21 3.15 -11.48 -0.44
C GLU A 21 2.86 -12.97 -0.60
N VAL A 22 1.59 -13.35 -0.49
CA VAL A 22 1.13 -14.74 -0.56
C VAL A 22 -0.07 -14.83 -1.48
N THR A 23 -0.09 -15.82 -2.37
CA THR A 23 -1.24 -16.11 -3.24
C THR A 23 -1.94 -17.36 -2.75
N VAL A 24 -3.24 -17.25 -2.44
CA VAL A 24 -4.09 -18.37 -2.02
C VAL A 24 -5.28 -18.41 -2.96
N ASP A 25 -5.49 -19.56 -3.62
CA ASP A 25 -6.59 -19.77 -4.58
C ASP A 25 -6.68 -18.69 -5.67
N GLY A 26 -5.53 -18.21 -6.15
CA GLY A 26 -5.43 -17.15 -7.17
C GLY A 26 -5.67 -15.73 -6.66
N VAL A 27 -5.92 -15.54 -5.35
CA VAL A 27 -6.06 -14.22 -4.73
C VAL A 27 -4.75 -13.84 -4.05
N ALA A 28 -4.22 -12.66 -4.39
CA ALA A 28 -3.01 -12.13 -3.78
C ALA A 28 -3.32 -11.41 -2.46
N TYR A 29 -2.55 -11.72 -1.43
CA TYR A 29 -2.61 -11.13 -0.09
C TYR A 29 -1.29 -10.49 0.29
N LEU A 30 -1.38 -9.41 1.05
CA LEU A 30 -0.26 -8.78 1.74
C LEU A 30 -0.38 -9.12 3.22
N ALA A 31 0.62 -9.84 3.74
CA ALA A 31 0.70 -10.24 5.13
C ALA A 31 1.71 -9.38 5.89
N PHE A 32 1.35 -8.99 7.11
CA PHE A 32 2.07 -8.15 8.05
C PHE A 32 2.13 -8.88 9.40
N GLY A 33 3.16 -9.72 9.59
CA GLY A 33 3.18 -10.66 10.73
C GLY A 33 1.97 -11.61 10.68
N ASP A 34 1.12 -11.57 11.71
CA ASP A 34 -0.05 -12.45 11.86
C ASP A 34 -1.30 -11.98 11.09
N TYR A 35 -1.26 -10.80 10.45
CA TYR A 35 -2.41 -10.22 9.74
C TYR A 35 -2.23 -10.27 8.23
N ALA A 36 -3.24 -10.69 7.48
CA ALA A 36 -3.22 -10.69 6.02
C ALA A 36 -4.47 -10.01 5.45
N TYR A 37 -4.27 -9.24 4.38
CA TYR A 37 -5.33 -8.50 3.69
C TYR A 37 -5.22 -8.74 2.18
N LYS A 38 -6.34 -8.75 1.47
CA LYS A 38 -6.30 -8.80 0.00
C LYS A 38 -5.54 -7.57 -0.51
N LYS A 39 -4.70 -7.77 -1.52
CA LYS A 39 -3.82 -6.74 -2.06
C LYS A 39 -4.58 -5.48 -2.50
N ASP A 40 -5.77 -5.68 -3.07
CA ASP A 40 -6.69 -4.65 -3.58
C ASP A 40 -7.61 -4.03 -2.51
N THR A 41 -7.49 -4.41 -1.24
CA THR A 41 -8.33 -3.87 -0.16
C THR A 41 -8.17 -2.36 -0.04
N MET A 42 -9.28 -1.62 0.01
CA MET A 42 -9.25 -0.17 0.26
C MET A 42 -8.87 0.11 1.71
N THR A 43 -7.98 1.07 1.90
CA THR A 43 -7.56 1.54 3.23
C THR A 43 -8.46 2.67 3.72
N SER A 44 -8.26 3.12 4.95
CA SER A 44 -8.91 4.31 5.47
C SER A 44 -8.22 5.64 5.09
N LEU A 45 -7.20 5.62 4.21
CA LEU A 45 -6.50 6.84 3.79
C LEU A 45 -7.20 7.48 2.58
N PRO A 46 -7.84 8.66 2.73
CA PRO A 46 -8.54 9.33 1.64
C PRO A 46 -7.55 9.90 0.63
N ILE A 47 -8.01 10.02 -0.62
CA ILE A 47 -7.25 10.65 -1.69
C ILE A 47 -7.53 12.16 -1.68
N TYR A 48 -6.47 12.99 -1.72
CA TYR A 48 -6.63 14.44 -1.76
C TYR A 48 -7.58 14.89 -2.88
N GLY A 49 -8.54 15.74 -2.52
CA GLY A 49 -9.52 16.32 -3.44
C GLY A 49 -10.62 15.36 -3.90
N LYS A 50 -10.74 14.16 -3.29
CA LYS A 50 -11.81 13.19 -3.56
C LYS A 50 -12.62 12.93 -2.30
N THR A 51 -13.94 12.98 -2.42
CA THR A 51 -14.84 12.96 -1.25
C THR A 51 -15.10 11.55 -0.71
N ASP A 52 -14.91 10.48 -1.51
CA ASP A 52 -15.19 9.09 -1.10
C ASP A 52 -14.24 8.08 -1.78
N GLU A 53 -13.06 8.53 -2.21
CA GLU A 53 -12.04 7.65 -2.79
C GLU A 53 -10.89 7.47 -1.80
N PHE A 54 -10.46 6.22 -1.62
CA PHE A 54 -9.39 5.83 -0.73
C PHE A 54 -8.31 5.08 -1.51
N TYR A 55 -7.08 5.09 -1.00
CA TYR A 55 -6.02 4.28 -1.59
C TYR A 55 -6.22 2.81 -1.27
N SER A 56 -5.95 1.93 -2.25
CA SER A 56 -5.79 0.51 -1.96
C SER A 56 -4.52 0.26 -1.14
N LEU A 57 -4.49 -0.87 -0.46
CA LEU A 57 -3.31 -1.28 0.31
C LEU A 57 -2.09 -1.42 -0.60
N GLU A 58 -2.26 -1.98 -1.80
CA GLU A 58 -1.21 -2.07 -2.80
C GLU A 58 -0.66 -0.71 -3.24
N SER A 59 -1.53 0.29 -3.47
CA SER A 59 -1.10 1.66 -3.79
C SER A 59 -0.11 2.20 -2.75
N LEU A 60 -0.39 1.97 -1.47
CA LEU A 60 0.44 2.45 -0.38
C LEU A 60 1.72 1.62 -0.19
N VAL A 61 1.67 0.32 -0.41
CA VAL A 61 2.87 -0.54 -0.37
C VAL A 61 3.83 -0.20 -1.51
N VAL A 62 3.32 -0.02 -2.73
CA VAL A 62 4.13 0.42 -3.88
C VAL A 62 4.72 1.80 -3.61
N PHE A 63 3.93 2.74 -3.07
CA PHE A 63 4.47 4.04 -2.64
C PHE A 63 5.60 3.89 -1.63
N GLN A 64 5.41 3.09 -0.57
CA GLN A 64 6.42 2.89 0.47
C GLN A 64 7.74 2.33 -0.09
N LYS A 65 7.67 1.43 -1.08
CA LYS A 65 8.84 0.85 -1.75
C LYS A 65 9.69 1.90 -2.49
N TYR A 66 9.03 2.86 -3.14
CA TYR A 66 9.68 3.89 -3.97
C TYR A 66 9.64 5.29 -3.32
N LYS A 67 9.35 5.37 -2.00
CA LYS A 67 9.13 6.66 -1.31
C LYS A 67 10.37 7.56 -1.26
N GLN A 68 11.55 7.02 -1.53
CA GLN A 68 12.80 7.79 -1.59
C GLN A 68 13.14 8.24 -3.01
N ASP A 69 12.44 7.71 -4.01
CA ASP A 69 12.69 8.04 -5.40
C ASP A 69 12.00 9.36 -5.81
N ASN A 70 12.42 9.85 -6.99
CA ASN A 70 11.74 10.96 -7.64
C ASN A 70 10.26 10.59 -7.87
N HIS A 71 9.35 11.53 -7.60
CA HIS A 71 7.92 11.27 -7.71
C HIS A 71 7.50 10.83 -9.12
N GLY A 72 8.11 11.37 -10.17
CA GLY A 72 7.84 10.96 -11.55
C GLY A 72 8.30 9.54 -11.87
N PHE A 73 9.37 9.05 -11.21
CA PHE A 73 9.77 7.64 -11.31
C PHE A 73 8.77 6.74 -10.59
N TYR A 74 8.43 7.08 -9.34
CA TYR A 74 7.40 6.38 -8.58
C TYR A 74 6.06 6.26 -9.33
N VAL A 75 5.58 7.32 -9.97
CA VAL A 75 4.32 7.29 -10.72
C VAL A 75 4.37 6.28 -11.88
N LYS A 76 5.53 6.11 -12.54
CA LYS A 76 5.71 5.07 -13.57
C LYS A 76 5.63 3.66 -12.97
N GLU A 77 6.24 3.45 -11.82
CA GLU A 77 6.21 2.16 -11.12
C GLU A 77 4.79 1.83 -10.61
N ALA A 78 4.05 2.82 -10.10
CA ALA A 78 2.65 2.65 -9.71
C ALA A 78 1.77 2.26 -10.92
N ALA A 79 1.99 2.90 -12.08
CA ALA A 79 1.29 2.55 -13.31
C ALA A 79 1.66 1.14 -13.80
N ALA A 80 2.93 0.74 -13.70
CA ALA A 80 3.39 -0.60 -14.05
C ALA A 80 2.78 -1.68 -13.13
N ALA A 81 2.55 -1.36 -11.87
CA ALA A 81 1.84 -2.21 -10.91
C ALA A 81 0.30 -2.14 -11.06
N ASN A 82 -0.22 -1.36 -12.02
CA ASN A 82 -1.65 -1.15 -12.24
C ASN A 82 -2.41 -0.65 -10.98
N VAL A 83 -1.74 0.19 -10.19
CA VAL A 83 -2.34 0.81 -8.99
C VAL A 83 -2.39 2.32 -9.12
N ARG A 84 -3.27 2.93 -8.33
CA ARG A 84 -3.33 4.38 -8.25
C ARG A 84 -2.10 4.91 -7.53
N ALA A 85 -1.41 5.86 -8.15
CA ALA A 85 -0.33 6.57 -7.49
C ALA A 85 -0.86 7.47 -6.36
N VAL A 86 -0.18 7.46 -5.22
CA VAL A 86 -0.32 8.44 -4.15
C VAL A 86 -0.02 9.81 -4.73
N THR A 87 -0.95 10.75 -4.55
CA THR A 87 -0.79 12.11 -5.07
C THR A 87 0.41 12.78 -4.41
N ARG A 88 1.02 13.75 -5.10
CA ARG A 88 2.13 14.52 -4.53
C ARG A 88 1.75 15.27 -3.25
N ILE A 89 0.47 15.60 -3.08
CA ILE A 89 -0.04 16.32 -1.90
C ILE A 89 -0.21 15.35 -0.72
N ASP A 90 -0.55 14.09 -0.98
CA ASP A 90 -0.70 13.03 0.03
C ASP A 90 0.63 12.34 0.40
N ARG A 91 1.75 12.69 -0.26
CA ARG A 91 3.07 12.07 -0.08
C ARG A 91 3.72 12.41 1.27
#